data_AF-A0A0R3RA40-F1
#
_entry.id   AF-A0A0R3RA40-F1
#
_cell.length_a   1.000
_cell.length_b   1.000
_cell.length_c   1.000
_cell.angle_alpha   90.00
_cell.angle_beta   90.00
_cell.angle_gamma   90.00
#
_symmetry.space_group_name_H-M   'P 1'
#
loop_
_entity.id
_entity.type
_entity.pdbx_description
1 polymer ?
#
loop_
_entity_poly.entity_id
_entity_poly.type
_entity_poly.pdbx_seq_one_letter_code
_entity_poly.pdbx_strand_id
1 'polypeptide(L)'
;MPVLHSYLTVDTDGFLARPERLRAFVEIAVNMFNEDTEENDQVHAAKLLECLILECQGKINNLVPDLIQLILTRLHQPIEDCKTLKPALLLVVIAGLYYDTDMFVNLLPQLQPHGTNTLNYLVNELLSLAHCLEGVHDRKMAIIGLCTMARLSAIHRPTLIDEKAQQINELLVTLLIGLQKAMKIKAENRLANEKESDIKETEEEVGRDEDLADSEDEIDEDILEYLETLAEHQNKKERIGGDAQTFESDSTSTSDSWDEDSMEAYFTPIDNDETADVFIFYKETLDALRTSNEKLLLSMTTCTNSEKQVVLDGVLRVCEQRMSLAKSKKVEQQGGYAFKVDAPVPDTFNFAAKNSNP
;
A
#
# COMPACT_ATOMS: atom_id res chain seq x y z
N MET A 1 -2.60 -10.19 19.76
CA MET A 1 -1.43 -9.59 19.06
C MET A 1 -1.54 -8.07 18.77
N PRO A 2 -2.73 -7.44 18.62
CA PRO A 2 -2.85 -6.00 18.34
C PRO A 2 -2.20 -5.08 19.40
N VAL A 3 -2.21 -5.48 20.68
CA VAL A 3 -1.60 -4.67 21.75
C VAL A 3 -0.08 -4.49 21.57
N LEU A 4 0.63 -5.49 21.05
CA LEU A 4 2.07 -5.38 20.79
C LEU A 4 2.35 -4.42 19.64
N HIS A 5 1.46 -4.36 18.66
CA HIS A 5 1.53 -3.42 17.56
C HIS A 5 1.41 -1.96 18.06
N SER A 6 0.54 -1.67 19.02
CA SER A 6 0.44 -0.33 19.60
C SER A 6 1.73 0.15 20.28
N TYR A 7 2.48 -0.75 20.93
CA TYR A 7 3.78 -0.39 21.52
C TYR A 7 4.82 0.01 20.47
N LEU A 8 4.69 -0.49 19.24
CA LEU A 8 5.57 -0.18 18.13
C LEU A 8 5.20 1.15 17.47
N THR A 9 3.90 1.41 17.28
CA THR A 9 3.40 2.54 16.47
C THR A 9 3.19 3.83 17.26
N VAL A 10 2.94 3.77 18.57
CA VAL A 10 2.68 4.98 19.38
C VAL A 10 3.96 5.78 19.70
N ASP A 11 5.04 5.10 20.08
CA ASP A 11 6.34 5.71 20.38
C ASP A 11 7.48 4.77 19.99
N THR A 12 7.76 4.71 18.68
CA THR A 12 8.80 3.84 18.11
C THR A 12 10.18 4.14 18.69
N ASP A 13 10.50 5.42 18.94
CA ASP A 13 11.81 5.81 19.50
C ASP A 13 11.94 5.37 20.96
N GLY A 14 10.89 5.56 21.78
CA GLY A 14 10.84 5.04 23.14
C GLY A 14 10.86 3.52 23.20
N PHE A 15 10.23 2.83 22.24
CA PHE A 15 10.30 1.38 22.11
C PHE A 15 11.74 0.92 21.86
N LEU A 16 12.41 1.50 20.86
CA LEU A 16 13.78 1.16 20.46
C LEU A 16 14.85 1.59 21.48
N ALA A 17 14.57 2.58 22.32
CA ALA A 17 15.48 3.03 23.37
C ALA A 17 15.86 1.93 24.37
N ARG A 18 15.07 0.85 24.47
CA ARG A 18 15.38 -0.34 25.30
C ARG A 18 15.52 -1.57 24.41
N PRO A 19 16.76 -2.02 24.11
CA PRO A 19 16.99 -3.18 23.24
C PRO A 19 16.31 -4.48 23.69
N GLU A 20 16.03 -4.61 24.99
CA GLU A 20 15.28 -5.75 25.55
C GLU A 20 13.86 -5.85 25.01
N ARG A 21 13.20 -4.72 24.71
CA ARG A 21 11.85 -4.68 24.14
C ARG A 21 11.84 -5.24 22.72
N LEU A 22 12.77 -4.77 21.89
CA LEU A 22 12.97 -5.28 20.54
C LEU A 22 13.29 -6.77 20.55
N ARG A 23 14.18 -7.22 21.45
CA ARG A 23 14.52 -8.64 21.58
C ARG A 23 13.31 -9.47 21.96
N ALA A 24 12.56 -9.07 22.99
CA ALA A 24 11.37 -9.79 23.43
C ALA A 24 10.29 -9.83 22.33
N PHE A 25 10.12 -8.74 21.59
CA PHE A 25 9.19 -8.66 20.47
C PHE A 25 9.54 -9.65 19.36
N VAL A 26 10.81 -9.68 18.95
CA VAL A 26 11.32 -10.62 17.94
C VAL A 26 11.23 -12.06 18.46
N GLU A 27 11.59 -12.31 19.72
CA GLU A 27 11.53 -13.64 20.33
C GLU A 27 10.11 -14.20 20.36
N ILE A 28 9.10 -13.37 20.69
CA ILE A 28 7.69 -13.76 20.61
C ILE A 28 7.35 -14.20 19.19
N ALA A 29 7.65 -13.37 18.18
CA ALA A 29 7.32 -13.70 16.79
C ALA A 29 8.08 -14.94 16.28
N VAL A 30 9.37 -15.08 16.60
CA VAL A 30 10.19 -16.25 16.24
C VAL A 30 9.62 -17.52 16.86
N ASN A 31 9.22 -17.48 18.13
CA ASN A 31 8.68 -18.64 18.83
C ASN A 31 7.35 -19.13 18.23
N MET A 32 6.61 -18.26 17.54
CA MET A 32 5.38 -18.65 16.83
C MET A 32 5.65 -19.43 15.55
N PHE A 33 6.87 -19.45 15.00
CA PHE A 33 7.20 -20.26 13.82
C PHE A 33 7.69 -21.67 14.14
N ASN A 34 7.55 -22.11 15.39
CA ASN A 34 7.84 -23.50 15.77
C ASN A 34 6.76 -24.46 15.24
N GLU A 35 7.09 -25.75 15.11
CA GLU A 35 6.17 -26.74 14.52
C GLU A 35 4.90 -27.00 15.37
N ASP A 36 4.92 -26.65 16.66
CA ASP A 36 3.83 -26.92 17.61
C ASP A 36 2.76 -25.81 17.64
N THR A 37 2.91 -24.73 16.88
CA THR A 37 2.03 -23.56 16.88
C THR A 37 1.09 -23.53 15.69
N GLU A 38 -0.17 -23.15 15.93
CA GLU A 38 -1.20 -23.09 14.89
C GLU A 38 -0.85 -22.08 13.79
N GLU A 39 -1.23 -22.38 12.54
CA GLU A 39 -0.90 -21.50 11.41
C GLU A 39 -1.52 -20.11 11.53
N ASN A 40 -2.68 -19.97 12.19
CA ASN A 40 -3.30 -18.67 12.44
C ASN A 40 -2.40 -17.75 13.29
N ASP A 41 -1.79 -18.28 14.35
CA ASP A 41 -0.83 -17.55 15.19
C ASP A 41 0.42 -17.16 14.39
N GLN A 42 0.86 -18.03 13.49
CA GLN A 42 1.97 -17.75 12.58
C GLN A 42 1.66 -16.60 11.62
N VAL A 43 0.41 -16.46 11.15
CA VAL A 43 0.03 -15.32 10.31
C VAL A 43 0.18 -14.02 11.11
N HIS A 44 -0.31 -13.97 12.35
CA HIS A 44 -0.15 -12.79 13.23
C HIS A 44 1.31 -12.49 13.56
N ALA A 45 2.14 -13.52 13.77
CA ALA A 45 3.58 -13.35 13.97
C ALA A 45 4.27 -12.76 12.73
N ALA A 46 3.92 -13.25 11.53
CA ALA A 46 4.40 -12.68 10.27
C ALA A 46 3.98 -11.21 10.14
N LYS A 47 2.70 -10.90 10.37
CA LYS A 47 2.20 -9.53 10.30
C LYS A 47 2.90 -8.60 11.28
N LEU A 48 3.20 -9.08 12.49
CA LEU A 48 3.92 -8.31 13.49
C LEU A 48 5.37 -8.01 13.07
N LEU A 49 6.06 -8.96 12.42
CA LEU A 49 7.40 -8.75 11.87
C LEU A 49 7.39 -7.80 10.67
N GLU A 50 6.38 -7.87 9.81
CA GLU A 50 6.18 -6.89 8.73
C GLU A 50 6.06 -5.48 9.31
N CYS A 51 5.18 -5.30 10.30
CA CYS A 51 5.00 -4.00 10.96
C CYS A 51 6.32 -3.50 11.56
N LEU A 52 7.08 -4.37 12.24
CA LEU A 52 8.38 -4.02 12.80
C LEU A 52 9.36 -3.50 11.75
N ILE A 53 9.45 -4.19 10.60
CA ILE A 53 10.34 -3.78 9.50
C ILE A 53 9.91 -2.41 8.97
N LEU A 54 8.63 -2.22 8.69
CA LEU A 54 8.13 -0.98 8.08
C LEU A 54 8.20 0.23 9.04
N GLU A 55 7.82 0.06 10.30
CA GLU A 55 7.82 1.15 11.30
C GLU A 55 9.24 1.56 11.71
N CYS A 56 10.19 0.62 11.75
CA CYS A 56 11.56 0.88 12.19
C CYS A 56 12.52 1.16 11.02
N GLN A 57 12.03 1.77 9.94
CA GLN A 57 12.83 2.05 8.75
C GLN A 57 14.11 2.85 9.08
N GLY A 58 15.27 2.33 8.66
CA GLY A 58 16.60 2.87 8.94
C GLY A 58 17.13 2.69 10.37
N LYS A 59 16.35 2.10 11.29
CA LYS A 59 16.71 1.98 12.73
C LYS A 59 17.13 0.57 13.16
N ILE A 60 16.84 -0.47 12.38
CA ILE A 60 17.07 -1.88 12.71
C ILE A 60 17.86 -2.65 11.62
N ASN A 61 18.72 -1.95 10.87
CA ASN A 61 19.47 -2.47 9.72
C ASN A 61 20.18 -3.81 9.97
N ASN A 62 20.71 -4.03 11.19
CA ASN A 62 21.43 -5.26 11.54
C ASN A 62 20.50 -6.47 11.74
N LEU A 63 19.22 -6.24 12.04
CA LEU A 63 18.24 -7.28 12.35
C LEU A 63 17.48 -7.73 11.10
N VAL A 64 17.24 -6.83 10.14
CA VAL A 64 16.46 -7.11 8.92
C VAL A 64 16.98 -8.33 8.15
N PRO A 65 18.30 -8.52 7.92
CA PRO A 65 18.82 -9.71 7.25
C PRO A 65 18.41 -11.03 7.93
N ASP A 66 18.47 -11.08 9.26
CA ASP A 66 18.14 -12.27 10.04
C ASP A 66 16.63 -12.57 9.96
N LEU A 67 15.78 -11.53 10.00
CA LEU A 67 14.33 -11.67 9.84
C LEU A 67 13.97 -12.18 8.44
N ILE A 68 14.59 -11.64 7.38
CA ILE A 68 14.38 -12.13 6.01
C ILE A 68 14.77 -13.61 5.91
N GLN A 69 15.92 -13.99 6.45
CA GLN A 69 16.38 -15.38 6.42
C GLN A 69 15.43 -16.31 7.18
N LEU A 70 14.97 -15.91 8.37
CA LEU A 70 13.98 -16.66 9.16
C LEU A 70 12.72 -16.94 8.34
N ILE A 71 12.17 -15.90 7.72
CA ILE A 71 10.91 -16.01 6.96
C ILE A 71 11.07 -16.85 5.70
N LEU A 72 12.19 -16.72 4.98
CA LEU A 72 12.49 -17.59 3.83
C LEU A 72 12.63 -19.06 4.24
N THR A 73 13.22 -19.33 5.41
CA THR A 73 13.26 -20.69 5.96
C THR A 73 11.87 -21.23 6.25
N ARG A 74 10.98 -20.41 6.87
CA ARG A 74 9.59 -20.81 7.14
C ARG A 74 8.78 -21.01 5.85
N LEU A 75 8.96 -20.17 4.83
CA LEU A 75 8.32 -20.29 3.52
C LEU A 75 8.70 -21.58 2.78
N HIS A 76 9.87 -22.17 3.10
CA HIS A 76 10.33 -23.42 2.49
C HIS A 76 9.73 -24.68 3.16
N GLN A 77 9.21 -24.54 4.37
CA GLN A 77 8.53 -25.63 5.08
C GLN A 77 7.11 -25.84 4.51
N PRO A 78 6.51 -27.02 4.70
CA PRO A 78 5.12 -27.25 4.32
C PRO A 78 4.19 -26.24 5.02
N ILE A 79 3.18 -25.78 4.28
CA ILE A 79 2.13 -24.87 4.74
C ILE A 79 0.80 -25.50 4.35
N GLU A 80 -0.09 -25.70 5.31
CA GLU A 80 -1.41 -26.28 5.09
C GLU A 80 -2.36 -25.23 4.51
N ASP A 81 -2.44 -24.05 5.13
CA ASP A 81 -3.18 -22.88 4.67
C ASP A 81 -2.31 -21.97 3.79
N CYS A 82 -2.27 -22.30 2.50
CA CYS A 82 -1.59 -21.48 1.50
C CYS A 82 -2.29 -20.13 1.23
N LYS A 83 -3.51 -19.89 1.72
CA LYS A 83 -4.28 -18.68 1.40
C LYS A 83 -4.00 -17.52 2.34
N THR A 84 -3.63 -17.79 3.59
CA THR A 84 -3.43 -16.73 4.61
C THR A 84 -1.96 -16.61 5.02
N LEU A 85 -1.36 -17.72 5.45
CA LEU A 85 0.00 -17.74 5.99
C LEU A 85 1.04 -17.44 4.90
N LYS A 86 0.91 -18.07 3.73
CA LYS A 86 1.90 -17.91 2.66
C LYS A 86 1.99 -16.47 2.13
N PRO A 87 0.87 -15.76 1.84
CA PRO A 87 0.91 -14.34 1.54
C PRO A 87 1.52 -13.50 2.66
N ALA A 88 1.12 -13.72 3.93
CA ALA A 88 1.65 -12.94 5.06
C ALA A 88 3.18 -13.06 5.17
N LEU A 89 3.73 -14.28 5.10
CA LEU A 89 5.17 -14.50 5.10
C LEU A 89 5.86 -13.84 3.89
N LEU A 90 5.25 -13.95 2.70
CA LEU A 90 5.79 -13.35 1.49
C LEU A 90 5.89 -11.82 1.61
N LEU A 91 4.87 -11.17 2.18
CA LEU A 91 4.85 -9.72 2.38
C LEU A 91 5.91 -9.25 3.38
N VAL A 92 6.27 -10.04 4.39
CA VAL A 92 7.42 -9.71 5.27
C VAL A 92 8.73 -9.63 4.47
N VAL A 93 8.95 -10.53 3.51
CA VAL A 93 10.15 -10.47 2.65
C VAL A 93 10.09 -9.24 1.72
N ILE A 94 8.91 -8.88 1.21
CA ILE A 94 8.72 -7.66 0.43
C ILE A 94 8.95 -6.40 1.27
N ALA A 95 8.54 -6.39 2.53
CA ALA A 95 8.87 -5.32 3.47
C ALA A 95 10.38 -5.19 3.65
N GLY A 96 11.10 -6.31 3.75
CA GLY A 96 12.57 -6.31 3.78
C GLY A 96 13.22 -5.73 2.51
N LEU A 97 12.65 -6.02 1.33
CA LEU A 97 13.10 -5.44 0.06
C LEU A 97 12.84 -3.93 -0.02
N TYR A 98 11.69 -3.49 0.48
CA TYR A 98 11.32 -2.08 0.53
C TYR A 98 12.13 -1.28 1.57
N TYR A 99 12.50 -1.93 2.68
CA TYR A 99 13.26 -1.33 3.78
C TYR A 99 14.56 -0.67 3.31
N ASP A 100 15.38 -1.45 2.61
CA ASP A 100 16.62 -1.02 1.97
C ASP A 100 16.93 -1.98 0.81
N THR A 101 16.61 -1.53 -0.41
CA THR A 101 16.75 -2.34 -1.62
C THR A 101 18.21 -2.69 -1.91
N ASP A 102 19.16 -1.79 -1.65
CA ASP A 102 20.58 -2.05 -1.90
C ASP A 102 21.13 -3.06 -0.91
N MET A 103 20.76 -2.95 0.38
CA MET A 103 21.09 -3.96 1.38
C MET A 103 20.50 -5.33 1.00
N PHE A 104 19.24 -5.38 0.59
CA PHE A 104 18.57 -6.63 0.22
C PHE A 104 19.27 -7.31 -0.95
N VAL A 105 19.61 -6.55 -2.00
CA VAL A 105 20.31 -7.06 -3.18
C VAL A 105 21.69 -7.62 -2.82
N ASN A 106 22.43 -6.94 -1.94
CA ASN A 106 23.73 -7.41 -1.46
C ASN A 106 23.63 -8.66 -0.56
N LEU A 107 22.48 -8.88 0.07
CA LEU A 107 22.20 -10.04 0.92
C LEU A 107 21.86 -11.29 0.09
N LEU A 108 21.33 -11.15 -1.12
CA LEU A 108 20.85 -12.26 -1.97
C LEU A 108 21.78 -13.48 -2.04
N PRO A 109 23.10 -13.36 -2.25
CA PRO A 109 23.97 -14.53 -2.37
C PRO A 109 24.05 -15.38 -1.09
N GLN A 110 23.72 -14.80 0.06
CA GLN A 110 23.79 -15.43 1.38
C GLN A 110 22.46 -16.07 1.79
N LEU A 111 21.35 -15.65 1.19
CA LEU A 111 20.02 -16.13 1.54
C LEU A 111 19.84 -17.60 1.19
N GLN A 112 19.25 -18.37 2.09
CA GLN A 112 18.81 -19.74 1.85
C GLN A 112 17.28 -19.82 1.85
N PRO A 113 16.67 -20.71 1.05
CA PRO A 113 17.32 -21.73 0.21
C PRO A 113 17.63 -21.28 -1.23
N HIS A 114 17.19 -20.09 -1.63
CA HIS A 114 17.18 -19.68 -3.03
C HIS A 114 18.41 -18.86 -3.48
N GLY A 115 19.20 -18.31 -2.56
CA GLY A 115 20.38 -17.51 -2.89
C GLY A 115 20.05 -16.35 -3.81
N THR A 116 20.86 -16.17 -4.85
CA THR A 116 20.65 -15.14 -5.89
C THR A 116 19.32 -15.27 -6.62
N ASN A 117 18.68 -16.45 -6.57
CA ASN A 117 17.38 -16.70 -7.20
C ASN A 117 16.18 -16.32 -6.32
N THR A 118 16.41 -15.77 -5.11
CA THR A 118 15.35 -15.38 -4.18
C THR A 118 14.33 -14.44 -4.82
N LEU A 119 14.75 -13.42 -5.57
CA LEU A 119 13.78 -12.51 -6.18
C LEU A 119 12.92 -13.17 -7.27
N ASN A 120 13.46 -14.12 -8.04
CA ASN A 120 12.66 -14.90 -8.99
C ASN A 120 11.63 -15.77 -8.24
N TYR A 121 12.01 -16.34 -7.11
CA TYR A 121 11.07 -17.04 -6.23
C TYR A 121 9.93 -16.10 -5.79
N LEU A 122 10.25 -14.88 -5.33
CA LEU A 122 9.23 -13.89 -4.93
C LEU A 122 8.29 -13.52 -6.07
N VAL A 123 8.80 -13.26 -7.27
CA VAL A 123 7.96 -12.96 -8.46
C VAL A 123 7.02 -14.12 -8.77
N ASN A 124 7.53 -15.36 -8.73
CA ASN A 124 6.70 -16.53 -9.03
C ASN A 124 5.61 -16.76 -7.96
N GLU A 125 5.92 -16.53 -6.69
CA GLU A 125 4.95 -16.65 -5.60
C GLU A 125 3.92 -15.51 -5.60
N LEU A 126 4.29 -14.27 -5.92
CA LEU A 126 3.33 -13.17 -6.09
C LEU A 126 2.36 -13.45 -7.24
N LEU A 127 2.84 -14.04 -8.35
CA LEU A 127 1.99 -14.46 -9.46
C LEU A 127 1.03 -15.59 -9.06
N SER A 128 1.47 -16.55 -8.24
CA SER A 128 0.63 -17.68 -7.82
C SER A 128 -0.41 -17.27 -6.78
N LEU A 129 -0.05 -16.37 -5.86
CA LEU A 129 -0.88 -15.93 -4.73
C LEU A 129 -1.70 -14.68 -5.01
N ALA A 130 -1.69 -14.15 -6.23
CA ALA A 130 -2.43 -12.95 -6.64
C ALA A 130 -3.88 -12.90 -6.15
N HIS A 131 -4.58 -14.03 -6.20
CA HIS A 131 -5.99 -14.17 -5.80
C HIS A 131 -6.21 -14.19 -4.29
N CYS A 132 -5.16 -14.40 -3.48
CA CYS A 132 -5.22 -14.37 -2.03
C CYS A 132 -4.91 -12.98 -1.46
N LEU A 133 -4.44 -12.03 -2.28
CA LEU A 133 -4.09 -10.66 -1.88
C LEU A 133 -5.35 -9.79 -1.87
N GLU A 134 -6.19 -9.98 -0.86
CA GLU A 134 -7.51 -9.35 -0.76
C GLU A 134 -7.54 -8.07 0.08
N GLY A 135 -6.52 -7.79 0.89
CA GLY A 135 -6.45 -6.59 1.72
C GLY A 135 -6.00 -5.34 0.97
N VAL A 136 -6.35 -4.15 1.47
CA VAL A 136 -5.84 -2.85 0.98
C VAL A 136 -4.31 -2.83 1.12
N HIS A 137 -3.82 -3.19 2.31
CA HIS A 137 -2.39 -3.24 2.61
C HIS A 137 -1.65 -4.25 1.74
N ASP A 138 -2.18 -5.47 1.64
CA ASP A 138 -1.53 -6.57 0.91
C ASP A 138 -1.35 -6.23 -0.57
N ARG A 139 -2.35 -5.59 -1.18
CA ARG A 139 -2.25 -5.10 -2.57
C ARG A 139 -1.21 -4.00 -2.69
N LYS A 140 -1.18 -3.02 -1.78
CA LYS A 140 -0.15 -1.96 -1.77
C LYS A 140 1.26 -2.58 -1.71
N MET A 141 1.49 -3.52 -0.79
CA MET A 141 2.78 -4.19 -0.62
C MET A 141 3.20 -5.01 -1.83
N ALA A 142 2.28 -5.79 -2.42
CA ALA A 142 2.57 -6.56 -3.63
C ALA A 142 2.93 -5.66 -4.83
N ILE A 143 2.22 -4.54 -5.01
CA ILE A 143 2.52 -3.54 -6.04
C ILE A 143 3.91 -2.96 -5.82
N ILE A 144 4.23 -2.54 -4.58
CA ILE A 144 5.53 -2.01 -4.20
C ILE A 144 6.65 -3.02 -4.50
N GLY A 145 6.47 -4.29 -4.12
CA GLY A 145 7.44 -5.35 -4.35
C GLY A 145 7.76 -5.56 -5.84
N LEU A 146 6.73 -5.74 -6.66
CA LEU A 146 6.87 -5.94 -8.11
C LEU A 146 7.50 -4.73 -8.79
N CYS A 147 7.06 -3.51 -8.44
CA CYS A 147 7.60 -2.27 -8.99
C CYS A 147 9.08 -2.08 -8.59
N THR A 148 9.43 -2.34 -7.34
CA THR A 148 10.81 -2.26 -6.84
C THR A 148 11.72 -3.23 -7.59
N MET A 149 11.29 -4.50 -7.76
CA MET A 149 12.05 -5.49 -8.53
C MET A 149 12.20 -5.12 -10.01
N ALA A 150 11.17 -4.52 -10.63
CA ALA A 150 11.26 -4.07 -12.01
C ALA A 150 12.25 -2.90 -12.20
N ARG A 151 12.37 -2.02 -11.20
CA ARG A 151 13.30 -0.88 -11.21
C ARG A 151 14.76 -1.26 -10.97
N LEU A 152 15.05 -2.49 -10.53
CA LEU A 152 16.42 -2.96 -10.37
C LEU A 152 17.21 -2.88 -11.68
N SER A 153 18.53 -2.71 -11.53
CA SER A 153 19.47 -2.78 -12.66
C SER A 153 19.43 -4.17 -13.30
N ALA A 154 19.80 -4.27 -14.58
CA ALA A 154 19.72 -5.52 -15.33
C ALA A 154 20.51 -6.70 -14.72
N ILE A 155 21.50 -6.42 -13.86
CA ILE A 155 22.30 -7.44 -13.18
C ILE A 155 21.54 -8.05 -11.99
N HIS A 156 20.73 -7.26 -11.30
CA HIS A 156 20.02 -7.68 -10.08
C HIS A 156 18.52 -7.91 -10.31
N ARG A 157 17.99 -7.46 -11.45
CA ARG A 157 16.60 -7.69 -11.83
C ARG A 157 16.31 -9.18 -11.96
N PRO A 158 15.19 -9.67 -11.42
CA PRO A 158 14.79 -11.07 -11.59
C PRO A 158 14.49 -11.34 -13.06
N THR A 159 15.03 -12.42 -13.62
CA THR A 159 14.81 -12.78 -15.03
C THR A 159 13.33 -12.97 -15.36
N LEU A 160 12.53 -13.41 -14.39
CA LEU A 160 11.08 -13.54 -14.55
C LEU A 160 10.38 -12.20 -14.81
N ILE A 161 10.94 -11.06 -14.39
CA ILE A 161 10.38 -9.75 -14.75
C ILE A 161 10.42 -9.55 -16.27
N ASP A 162 11.53 -9.92 -16.92
CA ASP A 162 11.67 -9.78 -18.36
C ASP A 162 10.91 -10.88 -19.11
N GLU A 163 10.95 -12.13 -18.63
CA GLU A 163 10.30 -13.28 -19.26
C GLU A 163 8.77 -13.24 -19.19
N LYS A 164 8.22 -12.72 -18.09
CA LYS A 164 6.78 -12.65 -17.82
C LYS A 164 6.26 -11.21 -17.73
N ALA A 165 6.93 -10.28 -18.39
CA ALA A 165 6.66 -8.84 -18.33
C ALA A 165 5.17 -8.49 -18.48
N GLN A 166 4.50 -9.06 -19.49
CA GLN A 166 3.08 -8.84 -19.71
C GLN A 166 2.22 -9.38 -18.55
N GLN A 167 2.48 -10.60 -18.10
CA GLN A 167 1.72 -11.21 -16.99
C GLN A 167 1.88 -10.44 -15.69
N ILE A 168 3.08 -9.93 -15.42
CA ILE A 168 3.38 -9.11 -14.25
C ILE A 168 2.65 -7.77 -14.32
N ASN A 169 2.63 -7.13 -15.49
CA ASN A 169 1.91 -5.89 -15.65
C ASN A 169 0.39 -6.09 -15.55
N GLU A 170 -0.14 -7.19 -16.09
CA GLU A 170 -1.55 -7.56 -15.90
C GLU A 170 -1.88 -7.76 -14.42
N LEU A 171 -1.01 -8.42 -13.65
CA LEU A 171 -1.16 -8.53 -12.20
C LEU A 171 -1.14 -7.16 -11.51
N LEU A 172 -0.18 -6.28 -11.84
CA LEU A 172 -0.12 -4.92 -11.28
C LEU A 172 -1.41 -4.14 -11.54
N VAL A 173 -1.94 -4.19 -12.76
CA VAL A 173 -3.20 -3.56 -13.14
C VAL A 173 -4.37 -4.14 -12.34
N THR A 174 -4.46 -5.47 -12.20
CA THR A 174 -5.49 -6.12 -11.38
C THR A 174 -5.41 -5.70 -9.92
N LEU A 175 -4.21 -5.64 -9.33
CA LEU A 175 -4.01 -5.20 -7.95
C LEU A 175 -4.40 -3.72 -7.76
N LEU A 176 -4.07 -2.84 -8.70
CA LEU A 176 -4.43 -1.41 -8.64
C LEU A 176 -5.95 -1.21 -8.71
N ILE A 177 -6.64 -1.92 -9.60
CA ILE A 177 -8.11 -1.87 -9.70
C ILE A 177 -8.76 -2.41 -8.43
N GLY A 178 -8.28 -3.57 -7.94
CA GLY A 178 -8.78 -4.16 -6.70
C GLY A 178 -8.56 -3.24 -5.49
N LEU A 179 -7.41 -2.56 -5.43
CA LEU A 179 -7.09 -1.59 -4.41
C LEU A 179 -8.04 -0.38 -4.46
N GLN A 180 -8.28 0.18 -5.65
CA GLN A 180 -9.21 1.30 -5.82
C GLN A 180 -10.62 0.94 -5.33
N LYS A 181 -11.11 -0.25 -5.69
CA LYS A 181 -12.41 -0.76 -5.23
C LYS A 181 -12.45 -0.94 -3.71
N ALA A 182 -11.42 -1.56 -3.12
CA ALA A 182 -11.34 -1.78 -1.68
C ALA A 182 -11.27 -0.46 -0.89
N MET A 183 -10.52 0.53 -1.38
CA MET A 183 -10.45 1.87 -0.78
C MET A 183 -11.81 2.58 -0.83
N LYS A 184 -12.55 2.48 -1.94
CA LYS A 184 -13.90 3.05 -2.08
C LYS A 184 -14.86 2.45 -1.06
N ILE A 185 -14.93 1.12 -0.98
CA ILE A 185 -15.81 0.42 -0.02
C ILE A 185 -15.45 0.81 1.43
N LYS A 186 -14.16 0.88 1.76
CA LYS A 186 -13.69 1.27 3.09
C LYS A 186 -14.09 2.72 3.43
N ALA A 187 -14.08 3.62 2.47
CA ALA A 187 -14.52 5.00 2.64
C ALA A 187 -16.04 5.11 2.83
N GLU A 188 -16.82 4.40 2.01
CA GLU A 188 -18.28 4.38 2.08
C GLU A 188 -18.78 3.82 3.43
N ASN A 189 -18.21 2.71 3.88
CA ASN A 189 -18.55 2.10 5.17
C ASN A 189 -18.26 3.04 6.34
N ARG A 190 -17.15 3.79 6.28
CA ARG A 190 -16.81 4.79 7.31
C ARG A 190 -17.85 5.90 7.38
N LEU A 191 -18.26 6.44 6.24
CA LEU A 191 -19.28 7.50 6.19
C LEU A 191 -20.66 7.01 6.64
N ALA A 192 -21.03 5.77 6.32
CA ALA A 192 -22.26 5.18 6.81
C ALA A 192 -22.26 5.10 8.35
N ASN A 193 -21.15 4.65 8.95
CA ASN A 193 -21.00 4.56 10.40
C ASN A 193 -20.97 5.94 11.09
N GLU A 194 -20.33 6.95 10.48
CA GLU A 194 -20.34 8.32 11.03
C GLU A 194 -21.75 8.91 11.04
N LYS A 195 -22.53 8.71 9.97
CA LYS A 195 -23.93 9.14 9.92
C LYS A 195 -24.82 8.40 10.92
N GLU A 196 -24.59 7.11 11.15
CA GLU A 196 -25.34 6.34 12.15
C GLU A 196 -25.01 6.78 13.59
N SER A 197 -23.79 7.26 13.83
CA SER A 197 -23.39 7.83 15.13
C SER A 197 -24.00 9.20 15.42
N ASP A 198 -24.31 10.01 14.39
CA ASP A 198 -24.95 11.32 14.50
C ASP A 198 -26.50 11.25 14.57
N ILE A 199 -27.12 10.11 14.23
CA ILE A 199 -28.59 9.93 14.25
C ILE A 199 -29.17 9.78 15.68
N LYS A 200 -28.35 9.81 16.74
CA LYS A 200 -28.89 9.84 18.11
C LYS A 200 -29.48 11.19 18.56
N GLU A 201 -29.43 12.25 17.75
CA GLU A 201 -30.09 13.52 18.08
C GLU A 201 -30.76 14.25 16.89
N THR A 202 -31.46 13.59 15.97
CA THR A 202 -32.68 14.17 15.34
C THR A 202 -33.42 13.14 14.49
N GLU A 203 -34.62 12.74 14.93
CA GLU A 203 -35.61 12.11 14.06
C GLU A 203 -36.17 13.15 13.09
N GLU A 204 -35.59 13.29 11.90
CA GLU A 204 -36.34 13.75 10.73
C GLU A 204 -36.05 12.81 9.56
N GLU A 205 -37.06 11.99 9.22
CA GLU A 205 -37.14 11.23 7.97
C GLU A 205 -36.92 12.18 6.78
N VAL A 206 -35.84 11.96 6.03
CA VAL A 206 -35.76 12.46 4.65
C VAL A 206 -35.66 11.23 3.74
N GLY A 207 -36.73 11.06 2.97
CA GLY A 207 -36.94 9.93 2.06
C GLY A 207 -35.76 9.71 1.12
N ARG A 208 -35.36 8.45 1.01
CA ARG A 208 -34.42 7.97 0.00
C ARG A 208 -35.06 8.08 -1.37
N ASP A 209 -34.50 8.92 -2.23
CA ASP A 209 -34.52 8.64 -3.67
C ASP A 209 -33.54 7.48 -3.91
N GLU A 210 -34.12 6.27 -3.99
CA GLU A 210 -33.50 5.09 -4.57
C GLU A 210 -33.39 5.30 -6.09
N ASP A 211 -32.41 6.06 -6.53
CA ASP A 211 -32.05 6.15 -7.94
C ASP A 211 -30.56 6.44 -8.03
N LEU A 212 -29.72 5.41 -8.12
CA LEU A 212 -28.62 5.36 -9.09
C LEU A 212 -28.32 3.90 -9.41
N ALA A 213 -28.81 3.54 -10.59
CA ALA A 213 -28.58 2.30 -11.30
C ALA A 213 -27.08 1.99 -11.43
N ASP A 214 -26.73 0.77 -11.07
CA ASP A 214 -25.99 -0.19 -11.90
C ASP A 214 -25.38 0.39 -13.20
N SER A 215 -24.23 1.03 -13.07
CA SER A 215 -23.27 1.22 -14.18
C SER A 215 -21.90 0.75 -13.71
N GLU A 216 -21.72 -0.57 -13.72
CA GLU A 216 -20.41 -1.21 -13.82
C GLU A 216 -19.61 -0.59 -14.99
N ASP A 217 -18.33 -0.32 -14.74
CA ASP A 217 -17.25 -0.12 -15.72
C ASP A 217 -16.82 1.30 -16.16
N GLU A 218 -17.20 2.38 -15.48
CA GLU A 218 -16.52 3.68 -15.65
C GLU A 218 -15.65 4.06 -14.44
N ILE A 219 -14.36 4.25 -14.73
CA ILE A 219 -13.35 4.78 -13.80
C ILE A 219 -13.65 6.28 -13.67
N ASP A 220 -14.51 6.62 -12.71
CA ASP A 220 -14.99 7.99 -12.58
C ASP A 220 -13.99 8.92 -11.90
N GLU A 221 -13.82 10.10 -12.51
CA GLU A 221 -12.99 11.22 -12.01
C GLU A 221 -13.51 11.73 -10.65
N ASP A 222 -14.82 11.61 -10.42
CA ASP A 222 -15.51 11.99 -9.18
C ASP A 222 -15.07 11.13 -7.97
N ILE A 223 -14.58 9.91 -8.22
CA ILE A 223 -14.11 8.99 -7.16
C ILE A 223 -12.79 9.47 -6.55
N LEU A 224 -11.94 10.15 -7.33
CA LEU A 224 -10.65 10.66 -6.86
C LEU A 224 -10.79 11.89 -5.97
N GLU A 225 -11.64 12.85 -6.36
CA GLU A 225 -11.98 14.02 -5.55
C GLU A 225 -12.70 13.60 -4.26
N TYR A 226 -13.55 12.57 -4.34
CA TYR A 226 -14.21 11.96 -3.18
C TYR A 226 -13.24 11.27 -2.21
N LEU A 227 -12.30 10.45 -2.70
CA LEU A 227 -11.30 9.81 -1.84
C LEU A 227 -10.33 10.83 -1.21
N GLU A 228 -10.04 11.92 -1.91
CA GLU A 228 -9.15 12.98 -1.44
C GLU A 228 -9.76 13.86 -0.36
N THR A 229 -11.01 14.28 -0.53
CA THR A 229 -11.76 15.02 0.51
C THR A 229 -11.89 14.18 1.79
N LEU A 230 -12.04 12.87 1.67
CA LEU A 230 -12.09 11.94 2.81
C LEU A 230 -10.75 11.75 3.54
N ALA A 231 -9.63 11.71 2.81
CA ALA A 231 -8.29 11.64 3.42
C ALA A 231 -7.97 12.89 4.25
N GLU A 232 -8.45 14.07 3.82
CA GLU A 232 -8.29 15.33 4.56
C GLU A 232 -9.07 15.35 5.88
N HIS A 233 -10.24 14.70 5.92
CA HIS A 233 -11.01 14.53 7.16
C HIS A 233 -10.35 13.57 8.17
N GLN A 234 -9.58 12.58 7.72
CA GLN A 234 -8.85 11.63 8.58
C GLN A 234 -7.70 12.28 9.36
N ASN A 235 -6.85 13.05 8.65
CA ASN A 235 -5.69 13.74 9.23
C ASN A 235 -6.04 14.71 10.38
N LYS A 236 -7.28 15.22 10.38
CA LYS A 236 -7.76 16.16 11.39
C LYS A 236 -8.25 15.47 12.67
N LYS A 237 -8.72 14.23 12.58
CA LYS A 237 -9.24 13.45 13.73
C LYS A 237 -8.11 12.77 14.51
N GLU A 238 -7.07 12.27 13.82
CA GLU A 238 -5.92 11.62 14.45
C GLU A 238 -4.98 12.61 15.18
N ARG A 239 -4.95 13.89 14.79
CA ARG A 239 -4.14 14.93 15.47
C ARG A 239 -4.78 15.49 16.74
N ILE A 240 -6.04 15.16 17.06
CA ILE A 240 -6.75 15.58 18.28
C ILE A 240 -6.90 14.37 19.21
N GLY A 241 -5.83 13.58 19.37
CA GLY A 241 -5.73 12.47 20.32
C GLY A 241 -4.80 12.81 21.48
N GLY A 242 -5.01 13.96 22.13
CA GLY A 242 -4.11 14.46 23.16
C GLY A 242 -4.80 15.45 24.09
N ASP A 243 -5.81 15.00 24.85
CA ASP A 243 -6.04 15.62 26.15
C ASP A 243 -6.53 14.57 27.16
N ALA A 244 -5.70 14.34 28.16
CA ALA A 244 -5.99 13.46 29.27
C ALA A 244 -6.94 14.18 30.22
N GLN A 245 -8.23 13.83 30.18
CA GLN A 245 -9.12 14.01 31.32
C GLN A 245 -9.86 12.72 31.64
N THR A 246 -9.50 12.17 32.80
CA THR A 246 -10.19 11.11 33.52
C THR A 246 -11.65 11.47 33.76
N PHE A 247 -12.56 10.83 33.04
CA PHE A 247 -13.95 10.65 33.46
C PHE A 247 -14.28 9.17 33.36
N GLU A 248 -14.43 8.53 34.52
CA GLU A 248 -15.13 7.24 34.61
C GLU A 248 -16.57 7.46 34.14
N SER A 249 -16.86 6.97 32.93
CA SER A 249 -18.19 6.80 32.40
C SER A 249 -18.30 5.34 31.98
N ASP A 250 -18.92 4.56 32.86
CA ASP A 250 -19.40 3.20 32.61
C ASP A 250 -20.43 3.23 31.46
N SER A 251 -19.94 3.12 30.23
CA SER A 251 -20.74 2.95 29.02
C SER A 251 -20.20 1.79 28.18
N THR A 252 -20.46 0.58 28.65
CA THR A 252 -20.29 -0.66 27.88
C THR A 252 -21.35 -0.76 26.76
N SER A 253 -21.30 0.12 25.75
CA SER A 253 -22.08 -0.06 24.52
C SER A 253 -21.62 0.87 23.39
N THR A 254 -20.54 0.48 22.71
CA THR A 254 -20.54 0.46 21.24
C THR A 254 -19.63 -0.67 20.83
N SER A 255 -20.25 -1.79 20.44
CA SER A 255 -19.58 -2.93 19.83
C SER A 255 -19.01 -2.47 18.50
N ASP A 256 -17.79 -1.97 18.55
CA ASP A 256 -16.92 -1.82 17.40
C ASP A 256 -16.73 -3.24 16.82
N SER A 257 -17.56 -3.60 15.83
CA SER A 257 -17.35 -4.78 14.98
C SER A 257 -16.21 -4.51 13.98
N TRP A 258 -15.10 -3.98 14.48
CA TRP A 258 -13.81 -4.23 13.88
C TRP A 258 -13.52 -5.65 14.30
N ASP A 259 -13.44 -6.59 13.37
CA ASP A 259 -12.82 -7.88 13.69
C ASP A 259 -11.41 -7.55 14.20
N GLU A 260 -11.23 -7.55 15.52
CA GLU A 260 -9.96 -7.24 16.19
C GLU A 260 -8.86 -8.26 15.77
N ASP A 261 -9.30 -9.41 15.24
CA ASP A 261 -8.49 -10.46 14.63
C ASP A 261 -8.22 -10.24 13.12
N SER A 262 -8.78 -9.19 12.50
CA SER A 262 -8.52 -8.87 11.09
C SER A 262 -7.08 -8.39 10.90
N MET A 263 -6.42 -8.91 9.86
CA MET A 263 -5.07 -8.48 9.50
C MET A 263 -5.00 -7.03 9.01
N GLU A 264 -6.12 -6.45 8.61
CA GLU A 264 -6.23 -5.03 8.29
C GLU A 264 -6.28 -4.11 9.53
N ALA A 265 -6.37 -4.66 10.74
CA ALA A 265 -6.30 -3.88 11.97
C ALA A 265 -4.88 -3.36 12.26
N TYR A 266 -3.85 -3.98 11.66
CA TYR A 266 -2.46 -3.57 11.83
C TYR A 266 -2.12 -2.43 10.88
N PHE A 267 -1.98 -1.23 11.43
CA PHE A 267 -1.59 -0.03 10.68
C PHE A 267 -0.08 0.04 10.47
N THR A 268 0.37 0.43 9.28
CA THR A 268 1.79 0.64 8.97
C THR A 268 1.99 1.99 8.28
N PRO A 269 3.23 2.48 8.11
CA PRO A 269 3.46 3.74 7.43
C PRO A 269 2.97 3.70 5.98
N ILE A 270 2.98 2.53 5.33
CA ILE A 270 2.51 2.32 3.94
C ILE A 270 0.99 2.52 3.80
N ASP A 271 0.24 2.34 4.89
CA ASP A 271 -1.20 2.55 4.88
C ASP A 271 -1.57 4.03 4.87
N ASN A 272 -0.66 4.91 5.30
CA ASN A 272 -0.80 6.35 5.17
C ASN A 272 -0.54 6.79 3.71
N ASP A 273 -1.55 7.38 3.07
CA ASP A 273 -1.47 7.84 1.68
C ASP A 273 -0.44 8.96 1.47
N GLU A 274 0.03 9.62 2.54
CA GLU A 274 1.10 10.64 2.45
C GLU A 274 2.50 10.05 2.25
N THR A 275 2.75 8.81 2.65
CA THR A 275 4.10 8.21 2.64
C THR A 275 4.42 7.54 1.31
N ALA A 276 3.45 6.81 0.73
CA ALA A 276 3.64 6.00 -0.47
C ALA A 276 2.32 5.76 -1.23
N ASP A 277 1.95 6.68 -2.12
CA ASP A 277 0.88 6.41 -3.08
C ASP A 277 1.35 5.41 -4.15
N VAL A 278 0.83 4.19 -4.08
CA VAL A 278 1.24 3.09 -4.97
C VAL A 278 0.84 3.29 -6.43
N PHE A 279 -0.16 4.12 -6.73
CA PHE A 279 -0.51 4.47 -8.11
C PHE A 279 0.56 5.39 -8.71
N ILE A 280 1.04 6.35 -7.91
CA ILE A 280 2.18 7.19 -8.27
C ILE A 280 3.42 6.32 -8.42
N PHE A 281 3.68 5.41 -7.48
CA PHE A 281 4.84 4.52 -7.52
C PHE A 281 4.87 3.62 -8.77
N TYR A 282 3.70 3.08 -9.17
CA TYR A 282 3.56 2.33 -10.41
C TYR A 282 3.88 3.20 -11.64
N LYS A 283 3.33 4.42 -11.69
CA LYS A 283 3.59 5.35 -12.81
C LYS A 283 5.05 5.76 -12.90
N GLU A 284 5.67 6.10 -11.77
CA GLU A 284 7.10 6.39 -11.69
C GLU A 284 7.96 5.20 -12.12
N THR A 285 7.51 3.98 -11.84
CA THR A 285 8.18 2.75 -12.29
C THR A 285 8.18 2.66 -13.82
N LEU A 286 7.04 2.90 -14.47
CA LEU A 286 6.97 2.91 -15.93
C LEU A 286 7.82 4.02 -16.55
N ASP A 287 7.84 5.21 -15.94
CA ASP A 287 8.64 6.34 -16.42
C ASP A 287 10.16 6.09 -16.22
N ALA A 288 10.55 5.44 -15.11
CA ALA A 288 11.92 4.99 -14.87
C ALA A 288 12.35 3.93 -15.89
N LEU A 289 11.46 2.98 -16.22
CA LEU A 289 11.69 1.98 -17.26
C LEU A 289 11.79 2.62 -18.65
N ARG A 290 10.99 3.65 -18.96
CA ARG A 290 11.11 4.41 -20.22
C ARG A 290 12.53 4.93 -20.45
N THR A 291 13.17 5.39 -19.38
CA THR A 291 14.51 5.96 -19.42
C THR A 291 15.61 4.90 -19.39
N SER A 292 15.42 3.84 -18.61
CA SER A 292 16.47 2.84 -18.34
C SER A 292 16.40 1.60 -19.23
N ASN A 293 15.20 1.15 -19.63
CA ASN A 293 14.98 -0.06 -20.42
C ASN A 293 13.64 0.02 -21.18
N GLU A 294 13.64 0.72 -22.31
CA GLU A 294 12.46 0.90 -23.17
C GLU A 294 11.89 -0.43 -23.68
N LYS A 295 12.74 -1.43 -23.92
CA LYS A 295 12.29 -2.77 -24.36
C LYS A 295 11.41 -3.44 -23.30
N LEU A 296 11.83 -3.41 -22.03
CA LEU A 296 11.02 -3.97 -20.95
C LEU A 296 9.72 -3.20 -20.80
N LEU A 297 9.77 -1.86 -20.85
CA LEU A 297 8.55 -1.04 -20.80
C LEU A 297 7.55 -1.48 -21.88
N LEU A 298 8.00 -1.60 -23.13
CA LEU A 298 7.15 -2.05 -24.23
C LEU A 298 6.58 -3.45 -23.96
N SER A 299 7.41 -4.39 -23.48
CA SER A 299 6.94 -5.74 -23.13
C SER A 299 5.93 -5.76 -21.98
N MET A 300 6.02 -4.84 -21.01
CA MET A 300 5.05 -4.71 -19.93
C MET A 300 3.74 -4.07 -20.39
N THR A 301 3.80 -3.04 -21.24
CA THR A 301 2.61 -2.28 -21.66
C THR A 301 1.94 -2.80 -22.93
N THR A 302 2.50 -3.81 -23.61
CA THR A 302 1.88 -4.43 -24.78
C THR A 302 0.74 -5.35 -24.32
N CYS A 303 -0.49 -5.03 -24.72
CA CYS A 303 -1.66 -5.85 -24.41
C CYS A 303 -1.99 -6.84 -25.54
N THR A 304 -2.51 -8.02 -25.18
CA THR A 304 -2.94 -9.05 -26.14
C THR A 304 -4.22 -8.71 -26.89
N ASN A 305 -5.09 -7.85 -26.32
CA ASN A 305 -6.37 -7.48 -26.90
C ASN A 305 -6.73 -6.02 -26.57
N SER A 306 -7.75 -5.49 -27.26
CA SER A 306 -8.22 -4.11 -27.08
C SER A 306 -8.84 -3.86 -25.71
N GLU A 307 -9.49 -4.86 -25.10
CA GLU A 307 -10.12 -4.73 -23.79
C GLU A 307 -9.07 -4.48 -22.69
N LYS A 308 -8.01 -5.29 -22.65
CA LYS A 308 -6.89 -5.09 -21.71
C LYS A 308 -6.19 -3.75 -21.93
N GLN A 309 -6.11 -3.29 -23.19
CA GLN A 309 -5.55 -1.98 -23.50
C GLN A 309 -6.40 -0.86 -22.87
N VAL A 310 -7.73 -0.91 -23.02
CA VAL A 310 -8.65 0.07 -22.43
C VAL A 310 -8.53 0.08 -20.90
N VAL A 311 -8.44 -1.09 -20.27
CA VAL A 311 -8.27 -1.22 -18.81
C VAL A 311 -6.93 -0.61 -18.37
N LEU A 312 -5.83 -0.92 -19.06
CA LEU A 312 -4.52 -0.34 -18.77
C LEU A 312 -4.54 1.19 -18.92
N ASP A 313 -5.11 1.71 -20.01
CA ASP A 313 -5.23 3.14 -20.26
C ASP A 313 -6.09 3.84 -19.18
N GLY A 314 -7.11 3.16 -18.67
CA GLY A 314 -7.91 3.60 -17.52
C GLY A 314 -7.07 3.74 -16.23
N VAL A 315 -6.32 2.71 -15.88
CA VAL A 315 -5.43 2.74 -14.70
C VAL A 315 -4.34 3.81 -14.85
N LEU A 316 -3.77 3.97 -16.04
CA LEU A 316 -2.77 5.01 -16.29
C LEU A 316 -3.33 6.43 -16.11
N ARG A 317 -4.58 6.68 -16.52
CA ARG A 317 -5.27 7.95 -16.27
C ARG A 317 -5.40 8.23 -14.76
N VAL A 318 -5.83 7.25 -13.97
CA VAL A 318 -5.92 7.35 -12.51
C VAL A 318 -4.55 7.69 -11.91
N CYS A 319 -3.49 7.01 -12.36
CA CYS A 319 -2.15 7.28 -11.86
C CYS A 319 -1.67 8.70 -12.21
N GLU A 320 -1.96 9.19 -13.41
CA GLU A 320 -1.62 10.56 -13.83
C GLU A 320 -2.39 11.63 -13.05
N GLN A 321 -3.67 11.38 -12.75
CA GLN A 321 -4.49 12.24 -11.90
C GLN A 321 -3.90 12.32 -10.49
N ARG A 322 -3.63 11.17 -9.84
CA ARG A 322 -3.00 11.12 -8.50
C ARG A 322 -1.66 11.84 -8.47
N MET A 323 -0.83 11.63 -9.49
CA MET A 323 0.46 12.34 -9.60
C MET A 323 0.28 13.85 -9.74
N SER A 324 -0.74 14.31 -10.47
CA SER A 324 -1.03 15.74 -10.66
C SER A 324 -1.60 16.39 -9.39
N LEU A 325 -2.45 15.68 -8.66
CA LEU A 325 -2.98 16.10 -7.36
C LEU A 325 -1.86 16.21 -6.33
N ALA A 326 -0.99 15.20 -6.22
CA ALA A 326 0.16 15.24 -5.32
C ALA A 326 1.12 16.39 -5.62
N LYS A 327 1.33 16.71 -6.91
CA LYS A 327 2.11 17.90 -7.32
C LYS A 327 1.43 19.20 -6.91
N SER A 328 0.10 19.29 -7.09
CA SER A 328 -0.69 20.48 -6.71
C SER A 328 -0.64 20.73 -5.21
N LYS A 329 -0.81 19.67 -4.39
CA LYS A 329 -0.66 19.73 -2.93
C LYS A 329 0.72 20.21 -2.49
N LYS A 330 1.79 19.71 -3.14
CA LYS A 330 3.16 20.19 -2.87
C LYS A 330 3.33 21.68 -3.18
N VAL A 331 2.71 22.19 -4.25
CA VAL A 331 2.74 23.62 -4.60
C VAL A 331 1.97 24.45 -3.57
N GLU A 332 0.79 23.98 -3.14
CA GLU A 332 0.00 24.65 -2.10
C GLU A 332 0.76 24.74 -0.76
N GLN A 333 1.36 23.63 -0.32
CA GLN A 333 2.18 23.58 0.90
C GLN A 333 3.41 24.50 0.84
N GLN A 334 3.91 24.79 -0.36
CA GLN A 334 5.02 25.72 -0.59
C GLN A 334 4.59 27.20 -0.66
N GLY A 335 3.33 27.51 -0.33
CA GLY A 335 2.78 28.87 -0.32
C GLY A 335 2.05 29.25 -1.61
N GLY A 336 1.67 28.26 -2.43
CA GLY A 336 0.96 28.45 -3.69
C GLY A 336 1.85 28.95 -4.83
N TYR A 337 1.23 29.29 -5.96
CA TYR A 337 1.96 29.84 -7.10
C TYR A 337 2.48 31.23 -6.74
N ALA A 338 3.80 31.42 -6.74
CA ALA A 338 4.41 32.73 -6.56
C ALA A 338 4.11 33.61 -7.77
N PHE A 339 3.05 34.43 -7.67
CA PHE A 339 2.80 35.49 -8.64
C PHE A 339 3.98 36.47 -8.59
N LYS A 340 4.82 36.45 -9.64
CA LYS A 340 5.85 37.47 -9.81
C LYS A 340 5.14 38.80 -10.01
N VAL A 341 5.22 39.70 -9.02
CA VAL A 341 4.64 41.05 -9.07
C VAL A 341 5.19 41.86 -10.25
N ASP A 342 6.40 41.51 -10.72
CA ASP A 342 7.06 42.12 -11.89
C ASP A 342 6.88 41.32 -13.20
N ALA A 343 6.05 40.26 -13.21
CA ALA A 343 5.73 39.61 -14.48
C ALA A 343 4.94 40.60 -15.34
N PRO A 344 5.37 40.90 -16.57
CA PRO A 344 4.62 41.79 -17.45
C PRO A 344 3.22 41.21 -17.64
N VAL A 345 2.21 41.94 -17.18
CA VAL A 345 0.81 41.63 -17.47
C VAL A 345 0.69 41.68 -18.99
N PRO A 346 0.28 40.59 -19.66
CA PRO A 346 0.07 40.64 -21.09
C PRO A 346 -1.00 41.70 -21.41
N ASP A 347 -0.62 42.77 -22.11
CA ASP A 347 -1.53 43.85 -22.51
C ASP A 347 -2.65 43.37 -23.45
N THR A 348 -2.56 42.13 -23.94
CA THR A 348 -3.57 41.50 -24.78
C THR A 348 -3.81 40.06 -24.33
N PHE A 349 -4.95 39.80 -23.70
CA PHE A 349 -5.51 38.45 -23.63
C PHE A 349 -6.31 38.20 -24.91
N ASN A 350 -5.80 37.31 -25.77
CA ASN A 350 -6.53 36.91 -26.96
C ASN A 350 -7.53 35.78 -26.60
N PHE A 351 -8.75 36.16 -26.21
CA PHE A 351 -9.88 35.24 -26.01
C PHE A 351 -10.48 34.71 -27.32
N ALA A 352 -9.88 35.05 -28.47
CA ALA A 352 -10.35 34.65 -29.79
C ALA A 352 -9.28 33.85 -30.55
N ALA A 353 -8.85 32.71 -30.00
CA ALA A 353 -8.47 31.60 -30.85
C ALA A 353 -9.75 30.91 -31.35
N LYS A 354 -10.49 31.61 -32.22
CA LYS A 354 -11.54 30.97 -33.01
C LYS A 354 -10.88 29.95 -33.93
N ASN A 355 -11.46 28.76 -33.94
CA ASN A 355 -11.40 27.78 -35.02
C ASN A 355 -11.09 28.43 -36.37
N SER A 356 -9.94 28.09 -36.94
CA SER A 356 -9.75 28.14 -38.38
C SER A 356 -8.81 27.00 -38.78
N ASN A 357 -9.41 25.86 -39.13
CA ASN A 357 -8.81 24.91 -40.06
C ASN A 357 -8.40 25.64 -41.35
N PRO A 358 -7.35 25.14 -41.99
CA PRO A 358 -7.58 24.42 -43.25
C PRO A 358 -7.36 22.91 -43.11
#